data_AF-A0A067TQ95-F1
#
_entry.id   AF-A0A067TQ95-F1
#
_cell.length_a   1.000
_cell.length_b   1.000
_cell.length_c   1.000
_cell.angle_alpha   90.00
_cell.angle_beta   90.00
_cell.angle_gamma   90.00
#
_symmetry.space_group_name_H-M   'P 1'
#
loop_
_entity.id
_entity.type
_entity.pdbx_description
1 polymer ?
#
loop_
_entity_poly.entity_id
_entity_poly.type
_entity_poly.pdbx_seq_one_letter_code
_entity_poly.pdbx_strand_id
1 'polypeptide(L)'
;MSTEFVHLFNALSRKKVLPGGLKNLWHFDLRYIQLEPNPSHVVAIIHPESLIFHVEWLPITFPKESGITFFPELPKEAAPEVAKALLHAFAHGFSDHNSSSPNAPLNMAPWRLTTEDKNLASAVGDELKRLGVCPPELCRIGVSTQALNSKMQDRFDGYFHDLIVTVGIPQRVHPYVSIPQSIIFHFQRPSAISDTHVDETDERELGLAYISQIERSRPEMNMVGDFTERFYGRVDGLNTILTEKPTNIVKEVADGGDADAAYEYGVRLLYGFGCKYDRVLARKYLIKSISSPEASNELKCMAHGTLAEWYMSGHHIDTDWELFSRYILAAAHHTNMVALLYRLVSPPGAPPPFPVLSFGTKVFQYCVSEHPEMAYFFANAYKAWEDREAELNIERTRMMEKKMKNQSRYRCAADGCGIETDTGKMLSQCGGKCDMDKKPSYCSKECQKADWKTHKPFCKPGALSSAVKNAPFHSLDGGVIKIPITLPDGTTFLAESSDNDPKTLKELRDRLSKGEEPFAE
;
A
#
# COMPACT_ATOMS: atom_id res chain seq x y z
N MET A 1 -30.22 -17.80 -5.12
CA MET A 1 -30.30 -16.38 -5.51
C MET A 1 -30.11 -16.19 -7.02
N SER A 2 -29.05 -16.71 -7.65
CA SER A 2 -28.83 -16.52 -9.09
C SER A 2 -29.95 -17.10 -9.99
N THR A 3 -30.49 -18.27 -9.66
CA THR A 3 -31.55 -18.92 -10.46
C THR A 3 -32.87 -18.14 -10.48
N GLU A 4 -33.22 -17.51 -9.36
CA GLU A 4 -34.43 -16.69 -9.24
C GLU A 4 -34.34 -15.42 -10.10
N PHE A 5 -33.22 -14.70 -10.02
CA PHE A 5 -33.00 -13.51 -10.85
C PHE A 5 -32.99 -13.83 -12.33
N VAL A 6 -32.38 -14.95 -12.74
CA VAL A 6 -32.42 -15.40 -14.14
C VAL A 6 -33.85 -15.68 -14.59
N HIS A 7 -34.66 -16.35 -13.77
CA HIS A 7 -36.06 -16.64 -14.10
C HIS A 7 -36.88 -15.35 -14.23
N LEU A 8 -36.78 -14.44 -13.27
CA LEU A 8 -37.46 -13.14 -13.31
C LEU A 8 -37.04 -12.33 -14.53
N PHE A 9 -35.73 -12.24 -14.78
CA PHE A 9 -35.18 -11.52 -15.93
C PHE A 9 -35.65 -12.10 -17.27
N ASN A 10 -35.61 -13.44 -17.42
CA ASN A 10 -36.06 -14.11 -18.64
C ASN A 10 -37.58 -13.97 -18.88
N ALA A 11 -38.36 -13.72 -17.83
CA ALA A 11 -39.80 -13.47 -17.93
C ALA A 11 -40.13 -12.03 -18.37
N LEU A 12 -39.17 -11.10 -18.34
CA LEU A 12 -39.38 -9.72 -18.76
C LEU A 12 -39.65 -9.63 -20.26
N SER A 13 -40.53 -8.70 -20.65
CA SER A 13 -40.78 -8.44 -22.06
C SER A 13 -39.53 -7.84 -22.73
N ARG A 14 -39.21 -8.32 -23.93
CA ARG A 14 -38.04 -7.86 -24.70
C ARG A 14 -38.46 -7.35 -26.07
N LYS A 15 -38.36 -6.04 -26.27
CA LYS A 15 -38.63 -5.37 -27.56
C LYS A 15 -37.40 -4.59 -28.00
N LYS A 16 -37.19 -4.47 -29.32
CA LYS A 16 -36.11 -3.67 -29.91
C LYS A 16 -36.21 -2.18 -29.57
N VAL A 17 -37.43 -1.72 -29.29
CA VAL A 17 -37.80 -0.33 -29.08
C VAL A 17 -38.59 -0.25 -27.78
N LEU A 18 -38.23 0.70 -26.91
CA LEU A 18 -38.95 1.01 -25.68
C LEU A 18 -40.26 1.76 -26.00
N PRO A 19 -41.23 1.82 -25.06
CA PRO A 19 -42.34 2.76 -25.16
C PRO A 19 -41.80 4.18 -25.45
N GLY A 20 -42.33 4.84 -26.48
CA GLY A 20 -41.85 6.15 -26.94
C GLY A 20 -40.89 6.13 -28.13
N GLY A 21 -40.59 4.96 -28.71
CA GLY A 21 -39.85 4.88 -29.98
C GLY A 21 -38.32 4.87 -29.83
N LEU A 22 -37.80 4.91 -28.61
CA LEU A 22 -36.36 4.88 -28.32
C LEU A 22 -35.78 3.47 -28.47
N LYS A 23 -34.53 3.35 -28.93
CA LYS A 23 -33.89 2.04 -29.08
C LYS A 23 -33.60 1.44 -27.70
N ASN A 24 -33.96 0.17 -27.47
CA ASN A 24 -33.72 -0.52 -26.20
C ASN A 24 -32.25 -0.99 -26.06
N LEU A 25 -31.31 -0.05 -26.18
CA LEU A 25 -29.87 -0.28 -26.07
C LEU A 25 -29.40 0.26 -24.72
N TRP A 26 -28.71 -0.57 -23.94
CA TRP A 26 -28.22 -0.20 -22.63
C TRP A 26 -26.69 -0.30 -22.58
N HIS A 27 -26.11 0.54 -21.73
CA HIS A 27 -24.68 0.55 -21.46
C HIS A 27 -24.45 0.35 -19.97
N PHE A 28 -23.39 -0.35 -19.61
CA PHE A 28 -22.92 -0.46 -18.24
C PHE A 28 -21.40 -0.36 -18.16
N ASP A 29 -20.91 0.12 -17.04
CA ASP A 29 -19.50 0.05 -16.66
C ASP A 29 -19.33 -0.38 -15.19
N LEU A 30 -18.09 -0.74 -14.84
CA LEU A 30 -17.70 -1.15 -13.49
C LEU A 30 -16.79 -0.05 -12.92
N ARG A 31 -17.08 0.42 -11.71
CA ARG A 31 -16.32 1.51 -11.07
C ARG A 31 -16.00 1.16 -9.62
N TYR A 32 -14.94 1.76 -9.07
CA TYR A 32 -14.57 1.62 -7.65
C TYR A 32 -14.87 2.91 -6.90
N ILE A 33 -15.76 2.84 -5.91
CA ILE A 33 -16.13 3.94 -5.03
C ILE A 33 -15.25 3.89 -3.79
N GLN A 34 -14.45 4.93 -3.57
CA GLN A 34 -13.47 5.04 -2.49
C GLN A 34 -14.01 5.65 -1.19
N LEU A 35 -15.32 5.81 -1.07
CA LEU A 35 -15.93 6.48 0.09
C LEU A 35 -15.93 5.57 1.32
N GLU A 36 -15.35 6.07 2.42
CA GLU A 36 -15.35 5.41 3.73
C GLU A 36 -16.74 5.43 4.39
N PRO A 37 -17.06 4.45 5.26
CA PRO A 37 -16.21 3.36 5.74
C PRO A 37 -16.29 2.08 4.89
N ASN A 38 -17.05 2.09 3.78
CA ASN A 38 -17.34 0.91 2.99
C ASN A 38 -17.02 1.15 1.51
N PRO A 39 -15.73 1.28 1.16
CA PRO A 39 -15.36 1.36 -0.24
C PRO A 39 -15.79 0.08 -0.96
N SER A 40 -16.22 0.23 -2.21
CA SER A 40 -16.95 -0.83 -2.91
C SER A 40 -16.92 -0.63 -4.40
N HIS A 41 -17.07 -1.71 -5.14
CA HIS A 41 -17.36 -1.61 -6.57
C HIS A 41 -18.83 -1.35 -6.82
N VAL A 42 -19.13 -0.72 -7.95
CA VAL A 42 -20.49 -0.50 -8.44
C VAL A 42 -20.60 -0.82 -9.92
N VAL A 43 -21.75 -1.34 -10.34
CA VAL A 43 -22.15 -1.39 -11.75
C VAL A 43 -23.07 -0.22 -12.01
N ALA A 44 -22.60 0.73 -12.82
CA ALA A 44 -23.42 1.85 -13.23
C ALA A 44 -24.03 1.54 -14.61
N ILE A 45 -25.32 1.80 -14.78
CA ILE A 45 -26.14 1.39 -15.93
C ILE A 45 -26.85 2.63 -16.48
N ILE A 46 -26.80 2.81 -17.80
CA ILE A 46 -27.46 3.93 -18.48
C ILE A 46 -28.23 3.47 -19.72
N HIS A 47 -29.40 4.08 -19.91
CA HIS A 47 -30.07 4.13 -21.21
C HIS A 47 -29.72 5.45 -21.92
N PRO A 48 -28.91 5.44 -22.99
CA PRO A 48 -28.26 6.65 -23.50
C PRO A 48 -29.19 7.63 -24.21
N GLU A 49 -30.37 7.19 -24.67
CA GLU A 49 -31.35 8.06 -25.34
C GLU A 49 -32.29 8.74 -24.34
N SER A 50 -32.76 8.04 -23.31
CA SER A 50 -33.66 8.60 -22.28
C SER A 50 -32.92 9.15 -21.06
N LEU A 51 -31.63 8.82 -20.91
CA LEU A 51 -30.78 9.21 -19.79
C LEU A 51 -31.23 8.64 -18.44
N ILE A 52 -32.02 7.55 -18.47
CA ILE A 52 -32.27 6.74 -17.27
C ILE A 52 -30.93 6.17 -16.80
N PHE A 53 -30.64 6.36 -15.53
CA PHE A 53 -29.38 6.00 -14.91
C PHE A 53 -29.63 5.24 -13.60
N HIS A 54 -28.87 4.19 -13.36
CA HIS A 54 -28.98 3.33 -12.17
C HIS A 54 -27.61 2.86 -11.72
N VAL A 55 -27.46 2.55 -10.43
CA VAL A 55 -26.21 2.05 -9.84
C VAL A 55 -26.51 0.88 -8.91
N GLU A 56 -25.80 -0.23 -9.11
CA GLU A 56 -25.82 -1.40 -8.22
C GLU A 56 -24.50 -1.51 -7.46
N TRP A 57 -24.56 -1.71 -6.14
CA TRP A 57 -23.37 -1.92 -5.30
C TRP A 57 -22.99 -3.40 -5.28
N LEU A 58 -21.69 -3.70 -5.38
CA LEU A 58 -21.17 -5.06 -5.41
C LEU A 58 -20.41 -5.42 -4.12
N PRO A 59 -20.52 -6.67 -3.63
CA PRO A 59 -21.33 -7.75 -4.18
C PRO A 59 -22.83 -7.59 -3.85
N ILE A 60 -23.72 -8.09 -4.72
CA ILE A 60 -25.15 -8.06 -4.44
C ILE A 60 -25.47 -9.15 -3.43
N THR A 61 -25.55 -8.76 -2.16
CA THR A 61 -25.73 -9.68 -1.04
C THR A 61 -26.80 -9.14 -0.10
N PHE A 62 -27.54 -10.06 0.53
CA PHE A 62 -28.53 -9.75 1.55
C PHE A 62 -28.27 -10.67 2.74
N PRO A 63 -27.83 -10.13 3.90
CA PRO A 63 -27.53 -8.71 4.18
C PRO A 63 -26.37 -8.16 3.33
N LYS A 64 -26.29 -6.83 3.20
CA LYS A 64 -25.23 -6.15 2.44
C LYS A 64 -23.87 -6.45 3.07
N GLU A 65 -23.03 -7.18 2.36
CA GLU A 65 -21.63 -7.41 2.73
C GLU A 65 -20.77 -6.16 2.45
N SER A 66 -19.60 -6.11 3.07
CA SER A 66 -18.62 -5.06 2.77
C SER A 66 -18.10 -5.21 1.35
N GLY A 67 -18.00 -4.10 0.62
CA GLY A 67 -17.49 -4.08 -0.76
C GLY A 67 -16.04 -4.57 -0.89
N ILE A 68 -15.29 -4.61 0.21
CA ILE A 68 -13.91 -5.12 0.25
C ILE A 68 -13.84 -6.63 -0.05
N THR A 69 -14.94 -7.39 0.03
CA THR A 69 -14.90 -8.81 -0.34
C THR A 69 -14.72 -9.01 -1.85
N PHE A 70 -15.16 -8.03 -2.65
CA PHE A 70 -15.11 -8.05 -4.10
C PHE A 70 -14.10 -7.03 -4.65
N PHE A 71 -12.98 -7.51 -5.19
CA PHE A 71 -11.99 -6.70 -5.89
C PHE A 71 -11.41 -7.52 -7.04
N PRO A 72 -12.04 -7.49 -8.23
CA PRO A 72 -11.58 -8.28 -9.36
C PRO A 72 -10.30 -7.66 -9.96
N GLU A 73 -9.27 -8.48 -10.14
CA GLU A 73 -8.07 -8.13 -10.92
C GLU A 73 -8.26 -8.51 -12.39
N LEU A 74 -9.16 -9.47 -12.69
CA LEU A 74 -9.46 -9.95 -14.04
C LEU A 74 -10.94 -9.80 -14.44
N PRO A 75 -11.25 -9.63 -15.74
CA PRO A 75 -12.62 -9.58 -16.24
C PRO A 75 -13.47 -10.80 -15.87
N LYS A 76 -12.86 -11.99 -15.88
CA LYS A 76 -13.54 -13.25 -15.52
C LYS A 76 -13.90 -13.33 -14.04
N GLU A 77 -13.14 -12.65 -13.18
CA GLU A 77 -13.44 -12.56 -11.74
C GLU A 77 -14.57 -11.56 -11.48
N ALA A 78 -14.63 -10.48 -12.27
CA ALA A 78 -15.70 -9.49 -12.17
C ALA A 78 -17.04 -10.02 -12.68
N ALA A 79 -17.01 -10.83 -13.75
CA ALA A 79 -18.19 -11.21 -14.52
C ALA A 79 -19.35 -11.81 -13.70
N PRO A 80 -19.14 -12.73 -12.73
CA PRO A 80 -20.22 -13.29 -11.91
C PRO A 80 -21.03 -12.23 -11.16
N GLU A 81 -20.37 -11.31 -10.45
CA GLU A 81 -21.06 -10.27 -9.67
C GLU A 81 -21.67 -9.19 -10.57
N VAL A 82 -21.01 -8.85 -11.68
CA VAL A 82 -21.57 -7.90 -12.66
C VAL A 82 -22.81 -8.48 -13.34
N ALA A 83 -22.77 -9.75 -13.77
CA ALA A 83 -23.92 -10.41 -14.37
C ALA A 83 -25.10 -10.49 -13.38
N LYS A 84 -24.82 -10.85 -12.12
CA LYS A 84 -25.83 -10.85 -11.05
C LYS A 84 -26.44 -9.47 -10.85
N ALA A 85 -25.64 -8.41 -10.90
CA ALA A 85 -26.11 -7.03 -10.79
C ALA A 85 -26.98 -6.55 -11.94
N LEU A 86 -26.61 -6.89 -13.18
CA LEU A 86 -27.45 -6.60 -14.32
C LEU A 86 -28.81 -7.32 -14.20
N LEU A 87 -28.80 -8.60 -13.84
CA LEU A 87 -30.04 -9.37 -13.66
C LEU A 87 -30.91 -8.79 -12.54
N HIS A 88 -30.30 -8.44 -11.40
CA HIS A 88 -30.99 -7.82 -10.27
C HIS A 88 -31.68 -6.50 -10.67
N ALA A 89 -30.93 -5.58 -11.28
CA ALA A 89 -31.40 -4.25 -11.62
C ALA A 89 -32.63 -4.28 -12.56
N PHE A 90 -32.57 -5.09 -13.62
CA PHE A 90 -33.67 -5.21 -14.58
C PHE A 90 -34.85 -6.03 -14.03
N ALA A 91 -34.60 -7.10 -13.27
CA ALA A 91 -35.68 -7.93 -12.71
C ALA A 91 -36.56 -7.14 -11.72
N HIS A 92 -35.98 -6.18 -11.00
CA HIS A 92 -36.69 -5.33 -10.04
C HIS A 92 -37.08 -3.97 -10.62
N GLY A 93 -36.87 -3.73 -11.92
CA GLY A 93 -37.28 -2.48 -12.58
C GLY A 93 -36.69 -1.22 -11.95
N PHE A 94 -35.50 -1.32 -11.35
CA PHE A 94 -34.80 -0.22 -10.67
C PHE A 94 -35.54 0.36 -9.43
N SER A 95 -36.39 -0.43 -8.77
CA SER A 95 -37.35 0.04 -7.75
C SER A 95 -36.77 0.57 -6.44
N ASP A 96 -35.54 0.23 -6.08
CA ASP A 96 -35.13 0.28 -4.66
C ASP A 96 -34.59 1.62 -4.16
N HIS A 97 -34.27 2.60 -5.04
CA HIS A 97 -33.45 3.73 -4.58
C HIS A 97 -33.87 5.16 -4.93
N ASN A 98 -34.94 5.43 -5.68
CA ASN A 98 -35.39 6.82 -5.91
C ASN A 98 -36.87 6.91 -6.30
N SER A 99 -37.77 6.57 -5.37
CA SER A 99 -39.23 6.60 -5.52
C SER A 99 -39.85 8.01 -5.72
N SER A 100 -39.05 9.02 -6.07
CA SER A 100 -39.51 10.38 -6.40
C SER A 100 -39.69 10.61 -7.90
N SER A 101 -39.19 9.72 -8.77
CA SER A 101 -39.31 9.91 -10.22
C SER A 101 -40.65 9.34 -10.73
N PRO A 102 -41.52 10.15 -11.36
CA PRO A 102 -42.85 9.72 -11.83
C PRO A 102 -42.82 8.79 -13.06
N ASN A 103 -41.65 8.32 -13.49
CA ASN A 103 -41.53 7.37 -14.59
C ASN A 103 -41.59 5.94 -14.02
N ALA A 104 -42.70 5.25 -14.34
CA ALA A 104 -42.95 3.87 -13.92
C ALA A 104 -41.76 2.93 -14.22
N PRO A 105 -41.52 1.90 -13.37
CA PRO A 105 -40.45 0.94 -13.57
C PRO A 105 -40.53 0.30 -14.96
N LEU A 106 -39.41 0.33 -15.69
CA LEU A 106 -39.30 -0.35 -16.97
C LEU A 106 -39.21 -1.86 -16.71
N ASN A 107 -40.35 -2.54 -16.67
CA ASN A 107 -40.45 -4.00 -16.59
C ASN A 107 -40.11 -4.65 -17.95
N MET A 108 -38.91 -4.35 -18.47
CA MET A 108 -38.44 -4.78 -19.78
C MET A 108 -36.97 -5.18 -19.71
N ALA A 109 -36.64 -6.31 -20.33
CA ALA A 109 -35.25 -6.69 -20.52
C ALA A 109 -34.60 -5.82 -21.61
N PRO A 110 -33.28 -5.55 -21.51
CA PRO A 110 -32.56 -4.86 -22.56
C PRO A 110 -32.66 -5.62 -23.90
N TRP A 111 -32.66 -4.91 -25.01
CA TRP A 111 -32.48 -5.56 -26.31
C TRP A 111 -31.00 -5.87 -26.53
N ARG A 112 -30.11 -4.94 -26.19
CA ARG A 112 -28.66 -5.12 -26.32
C ARG A 112 -27.95 -4.42 -25.17
N LEU A 113 -26.87 -5.03 -24.70
CA LEU A 113 -25.96 -4.48 -23.71
C LEU A 113 -24.63 -4.10 -24.37
N THR A 114 -24.00 -3.06 -23.84
CA THR A 114 -22.65 -2.64 -24.21
C THR A 114 -21.85 -2.25 -22.97
N THR A 115 -20.53 -2.38 -23.03
CA THR A 115 -19.59 -1.87 -22.02
C THR A 115 -18.32 -1.40 -22.72
N GLU A 116 -17.50 -0.60 -22.04
CA GLU A 116 -16.28 -0.03 -22.61
C GLU A 116 -15.16 -1.08 -22.75
N ASP A 117 -14.95 -1.90 -21.72
CA ASP A 117 -13.89 -2.91 -21.73
C ASP A 117 -14.30 -4.16 -22.54
N LYS A 118 -13.56 -4.44 -23.62
CA LYS A 118 -13.81 -5.57 -24.51
C LYS A 118 -13.74 -6.93 -23.79
N ASN A 119 -12.83 -7.10 -22.83
CA ASN A 119 -12.65 -8.36 -22.15
C ASN A 119 -13.76 -8.61 -21.12
N LEU A 120 -14.20 -7.55 -20.44
CA LEU A 120 -15.36 -7.55 -19.55
C LEU A 120 -16.64 -7.83 -20.33
N ALA A 121 -16.82 -7.22 -21.50
CA ALA A 121 -17.94 -7.51 -22.39
C ALA A 121 -18.04 -9.02 -22.70
N SER A 122 -16.91 -9.63 -23.09
CA SER A 122 -16.87 -11.07 -23.36
C SER A 122 -17.16 -11.89 -22.11
N ALA A 123 -16.48 -11.60 -20.99
CA ALA A 123 -16.58 -12.39 -19.77
C ALA A 123 -17.99 -12.35 -19.15
N VAL A 124 -18.62 -11.17 -19.10
CA VAL A 124 -20.01 -11.02 -18.62
C VAL A 124 -20.97 -11.69 -19.60
N GLY A 125 -20.74 -11.61 -20.91
CA GLY A 125 -21.55 -12.30 -21.91
C GLY A 125 -21.54 -13.83 -21.75
N ASP A 126 -20.35 -14.40 -21.54
CA ASP A 126 -20.16 -15.83 -21.27
C ASP A 126 -20.82 -16.24 -19.95
N GLU A 127 -20.73 -15.39 -18.92
CA GLU A 127 -21.33 -15.65 -17.62
C GLU A 127 -22.86 -15.59 -17.67
N LEU A 128 -23.46 -14.60 -18.35
CA LEU A 128 -24.91 -14.55 -18.59
C LEU A 128 -25.39 -15.81 -19.34
N LYS A 129 -24.61 -16.26 -20.34
CA LYS A 129 -24.89 -17.51 -21.05
C LYS A 129 -24.84 -18.72 -20.12
N ARG A 130 -23.81 -18.82 -19.28
CA ARG A 130 -23.63 -19.89 -18.28
C ARG A 130 -24.79 -19.92 -17.28
N LEU A 131 -25.29 -18.76 -16.88
CA LEU A 131 -26.43 -18.60 -15.97
C LEU A 131 -27.78 -18.94 -16.62
N GLY A 132 -27.85 -19.11 -17.95
CA GLY A 132 -29.08 -19.48 -18.66
C GLY A 132 -29.93 -18.28 -19.10
N VAL A 133 -29.32 -17.11 -19.27
CA VAL A 133 -30.02 -15.92 -19.77
C VAL A 133 -30.46 -16.14 -21.22
N CYS A 134 -31.75 -15.99 -21.46
CA CYS A 134 -32.37 -16.05 -22.78
C CYS A 134 -32.89 -14.66 -23.11
N PRO A 135 -32.64 -14.10 -24.32
CA PRO A 135 -32.13 -14.72 -25.55
C PRO A 135 -30.63 -14.49 -25.84
N PRO A 136 -30.02 -15.24 -26.80
CA PRO A 136 -28.57 -15.26 -27.04
C PRO A 136 -27.94 -13.93 -27.39
N GLU A 137 -28.69 -12.94 -27.90
CA GLU A 137 -28.10 -11.65 -28.21
C GLU A 137 -27.70 -10.85 -26.97
N LEU A 138 -28.30 -11.12 -25.80
CA LEU A 138 -27.88 -10.51 -24.53
C LEU A 138 -26.56 -11.09 -24.00
N CYS A 139 -26.23 -12.31 -24.40
CA CYS A 139 -24.94 -12.91 -24.12
C CYS A 139 -23.83 -12.37 -25.04
N ARG A 140 -24.18 -11.56 -26.07
CA ARG A 140 -23.23 -10.92 -27.00
C ARG A 140 -23.12 -9.44 -26.69
N ILE A 141 -22.49 -9.12 -25.56
CA ILE A 141 -22.27 -7.74 -25.12
C ILE A 141 -21.33 -7.03 -26.10
N GLY A 142 -21.76 -5.87 -26.59
CA GLY A 142 -20.96 -5.05 -27.50
C GLY A 142 -19.94 -4.19 -26.78
N VAL A 143 -18.94 -3.72 -27.52
CA VAL A 143 -18.04 -2.64 -27.06
C VAL A 143 -18.70 -1.30 -27.41
N SER A 144 -18.77 -0.39 -26.44
CA SER A 144 -19.33 0.95 -26.63
C SER A 144 -18.38 1.88 -27.40
N THR A 145 -18.92 2.99 -27.90
CA THR A 145 -18.13 4.04 -28.54
C THR A 145 -17.66 5.06 -27.49
N GLN A 146 -16.58 5.78 -27.78
CA GLN A 146 -16.08 6.84 -26.90
C GLN A 146 -17.16 7.88 -26.55
N ALA A 147 -18.00 8.28 -27.51
CA ALA A 147 -19.09 9.23 -27.27
C ALA A 147 -20.14 8.69 -26.27
N LEU A 148 -20.39 7.38 -26.26
CA LEU A 148 -21.28 6.75 -25.28
C LEU A 148 -20.61 6.68 -23.90
N ASN A 149 -19.30 6.40 -23.84
CA ASN A 149 -18.53 6.38 -22.59
C ASN A 149 -18.50 7.77 -21.95
N SER A 150 -18.27 8.84 -22.73
CA SER A 150 -18.33 10.21 -22.22
C SER A 150 -19.71 10.54 -21.64
N LYS A 151 -20.79 10.17 -22.34
CA LYS A 151 -22.16 10.36 -21.82
C LYS A 151 -22.41 9.59 -20.52
N MET A 152 -21.85 8.39 -20.40
CA MET A 152 -21.92 7.59 -19.17
C MET A 152 -21.17 8.30 -18.03
N GLN A 153 -19.95 8.79 -18.31
CA GLN A 153 -19.17 9.56 -17.35
C GLN A 153 -19.90 10.81 -16.88
N ASP A 154 -20.42 11.63 -17.78
CA ASP A 154 -21.16 12.87 -17.42
C ASP A 154 -22.35 12.59 -16.48
N ARG A 155 -23.04 11.45 -16.68
CA ARG A 155 -24.14 11.04 -15.81
C ARG A 155 -23.66 10.51 -14.47
N PHE A 156 -22.58 9.75 -14.49
CA PHE A 156 -21.97 9.26 -13.26
C PHE A 156 -21.40 10.42 -12.42
N ASP A 157 -20.83 11.45 -13.03
CA ASP A 157 -20.30 12.64 -12.34
C ASP A 157 -21.39 13.33 -11.53
N GLY A 158 -22.57 13.56 -12.13
CA GLY A 158 -23.72 14.11 -11.43
C GLY A 158 -24.19 13.25 -10.26
N TYR A 159 -24.34 11.93 -10.49
CA TYR A 159 -24.69 10.99 -9.42
C TYR A 159 -23.66 10.97 -8.28
N PHE A 160 -22.38 10.95 -8.61
CA PHE A 160 -21.32 10.87 -7.62
C PHE A 160 -21.21 12.16 -6.82
N HIS A 161 -21.46 13.32 -7.44
CA HIS A 161 -21.59 14.59 -6.72
C HIS A 161 -22.74 14.55 -5.70
N ASP A 162 -23.92 14.07 -6.11
CA ASP A 162 -25.07 13.90 -5.21
C ASP A 162 -24.76 12.89 -4.08
N LEU A 163 -24.00 11.83 -4.39
CA LEU A 163 -23.55 10.86 -3.40
C LEU A 163 -22.62 11.51 -2.37
N ILE A 164 -21.64 12.30 -2.80
CA ILE A 164 -20.72 13.05 -1.94
C ILE A 164 -21.49 13.97 -0.98
N VAL A 165 -22.51 14.68 -1.48
CA VAL A 165 -23.40 15.52 -0.66
C VAL A 165 -24.16 14.66 0.35
N THR A 166 -24.71 13.54 -0.10
CA THR A 166 -25.54 12.64 0.72
C THR A 166 -24.74 12.01 1.86
N VAL A 167 -23.49 11.63 1.64
CA VAL A 167 -22.62 11.09 2.70
C VAL A 167 -22.07 12.16 3.64
N GLY A 168 -22.41 13.43 3.42
CA GLY A 168 -22.06 14.54 4.32
C GLY A 168 -20.62 15.03 4.17
N ILE A 169 -19.97 14.83 3.02
CA ILE A 169 -18.65 15.40 2.77
C ILE A 169 -18.78 16.93 2.70
N PRO A 170 -17.93 17.70 3.42
CA PRO A 170 -17.99 19.15 3.41
C PRO A 170 -17.79 19.74 2.01
N GLN A 171 -18.56 20.78 1.67
CA GLN A 171 -18.52 21.44 0.35
C GLN A 171 -17.11 21.91 -0.06
N ARG A 172 -16.28 22.31 0.92
CA ARG A 172 -14.87 22.71 0.68
C ARG A 172 -13.97 21.57 0.17
N VAL A 173 -14.36 20.32 0.38
CA VAL A 173 -13.62 19.13 -0.06
C VAL A 173 -14.09 18.67 -1.44
N HIS A 174 -15.32 19.00 -1.86
CA HIS A 174 -15.93 18.52 -3.11
C HIS A 174 -15.04 18.71 -4.35
N PRO A 175 -14.41 19.89 -4.59
CA PRO A 175 -13.60 20.10 -5.79
C PRO A 175 -12.38 19.19 -5.89
N TYR A 176 -11.96 18.60 -4.76
CA TYR A 176 -10.79 17.73 -4.69
C TYR A 176 -11.17 16.25 -4.77
N VAL A 177 -12.44 15.87 -4.58
CA VAL A 177 -12.80 14.45 -4.61
C VAL A 177 -12.74 13.92 -6.04
N SER A 178 -11.74 13.11 -6.34
CA SER A 178 -11.60 12.42 -7.62
C SER A 178 -12.83 11.56 -7.94
N ILE A 179 -13.44 11.78 -9.10
CA ILE A 179 -14.61 11.01 -9.55
C ILE A 179 -14.14 9.67 -10.16
N PRO A 180 -14.66 8.53 -9.68
CA PRO A 180 -14.31 7.22 -10.21
C PRO A 180 -14.54 7.12 -11.72
N GLN A 181 -13.54 6.60 -12.43
CA GLN A 181 -13.62 6.25 -13.85
C GLN A 181 -14.01 4.77 -14.03
N SER A 182 -14.42 4.43 -15.27
CA SER A 182 -14.66 3.06 -15.71
C SER A 182 -13.39 2.20 -15.56
N ILE A 183 -13.53 0.98 -15.02
CA ILE A 183 -12.43 0.03 -14.86
C ILE A 183 -12.17 -0.68 -16.19
N ILE A 184 -10.99 -0.43 -16.76
CA ILE A 184 -10.51 -1.08 -17.98
C ILE A 184 -9.41 -2.08 -17.60
N PHE A 185 -9.74 -3.37 -17.70
CA PHE A 185 -8.86 -4.46 -17.27
C PHE A 185 -7.69 -4.70 -18.21
N HIS A 186 -7.79 -4.29 -19.49
CA HIS A 186 -6.73 -4.55 -20.46
C HIS A 186 -5.39 -3.90 -20.08
N PHE A 187 -5.42 -2.77 -19.38
CA PHE A 187 -4.23 -2.01 -18.99
C PHE A 187 -3.72 -2.35 -17.57
N GLN A 188 -4.50 -3.07 -16.77
CA GLN A 188 -4.30 -3.18 -15.31
C GLN A 188 -3.84 -4.56 -14.85
N ARG A 189 -3.07 -5.30 -15.65
CA ARG A 189 -2.53 -6.56 -15.14
C ARG A 189 -1.50 -6.23 -14.05
N PRO A 190 -1.67 -6.72 -12.81
CA PRO A 190 -0.54 -6.81 -11.90
C PRO A 190 0.60 -7.45 -12.68
N SER A 191 1.82 -6.94 -12.50
CA SER A 191 2.98 -7.68 -13.01
C SER A 191 2.80 -9.07 -12.44
N ALA A 192 2.58 -10.06 -13.30
CA ALA A 192 2.69 -11.43 -12.88
C ALA A 192 4.14 -11.51 -12.44
N ILE A 193 4.40 -11.39 -11.13
CA ILE A 193 5.66 -11.83 -10.53
C ILE A 193 5.82 -13.19 -11.15
N SER A 194 6.75 -13.28 -12.10
CA SER A 194 6.64 -14.34 -13.09
C SER A 194 6.66 -15.64 -12.31
N ASP A 195 5.67 -16.50 -12.54
CA ASP A 195 5.59 -17.81 -11.88
C ASP A 195 6.93 -18.56 -11.99
N THR A 196 7.80 -18.16 -12.93
CA THR A 196 9.16 -18.64 -13.15
C THR A 196 10.16 -18.34 -12.02
N HIS A 197 9.98 -17.33 -11.16
CA HIS A 197 10.97 -17.05 -10.12
C HIS A 197 10.73 -17.82 -8.81
N VAL A 198 9.48 -18.22 -8.53
CA VAL A 198 9.15 -18.87 -7.25
C VAL A 198 9.66 -20.30 -7.18
N ASP A 199 9.65 -21.04 -8.30
CA ASP A 199 10.07 -22.45 -8.33
C ASP A 199 11.58 -22.66 -8.07
N GLU A 200 12.41 -21.62 -8.20
CA GLU A 200 13.85 -21.66 -7.91
C GLU A 200 14.24 -20.92 -6.62
N THR A 201 13.29 -20.28 -5.93
CA THR A 201 13.60 -19.51 -4.72
C THR A 201 13.83 -20.45 -3.53
N ASP A 202 14.90 -20.20 -2.76
CA ASP A 202 15.22 -20.97 -1.55
C ASP A 202 14.05 -20.89 -0.55
N GLU A 203 13.57 -22.04 -0.05
CA GLU A 203 12.51 -22.13 0.95
C GLU A 203 12.82 -21.28 2.20
N ARG A 204 14.11 -21.13 2.54
CA ARG A 204 14.56 -20.24 3.61
C ARG A 204 14.24 -18.77 3.31
N GLU A 205 14.46 -18.31 2.09
CA GLU A 205 14.14 -16.93 1.69
C GLU A 205 12.64 -16.67 1.73
N LEU A 206 11.83 -17.62 1.25
CA LEU A 206 10.37 -17.54 1.34
C LEU A 206 9.90 -17.50 2.80
N GLY A 207 10.53 -18.30 3.66
CA GLY A 207 10.28 -18.30 5.09
C GLY A 207 10.66 -16.99 5.79
N LEU A 208 11.78 -16.37 5.41
CA LEU A 208 12.18 -15.05 5.89
C LEU A 208 11.17 -13.97 5.45
N ALA A 209 10.70 -14.01 4.20
CA ALA A 209 9.68 -13.09 3.71
C ALA A 209 8.35 -13.25 4.47
N TYR A 210 7.91 -14.49 4.70
CA TYR A 210 6.74 -14.83 5.51
C TYR A 210 6.84 -14.27 6.96
N ILE A 211 7.97 -14.52 7.65
CA ILE A 211 8.19 -14.00 9.01
C ILE A 211 8.23 -12.47 9.00
N SER A 212 8.92 -11.88 8.02
CA SER A 212 9.03 -10.44 7.89
C SER A 212 7.66 -9.78 7.74
N GLN A 213 6.77 -10.36 6.93
CA GLN A 213 5.42 -9.83 6.75
C GLN A 213 4.61 -9.83 8.04
N ILE A 214 4.66 -10.94 8.77
CA ILE A 214 3.96 -11.11 10.05
C ILE A 214 4.44 -10.08 11.06
N GLU A 215 5.75 -9.94 11.23
CA GLU A 215 6.32 -9.03 12.22
C GLU A 215 6.15 -7.55 11.82
N ARG A 216 6.20 -7.21 10.53
CA ARG A 216 5.93 -5.85 10.04
C ARG A 216 4.47 -5.44 10.22
N SER A 217 3.53 -6.37 10.02
CA SER A 217 2.10 -6.09 10.14
C SER A 217 1.60 -6.09 11.59
N ARG A 218 2.40 -6.62 12.53
CA ARG A 218 2.03 -6.74 13.94
C ARG A 218 2.08 -5.37 14.64
N PRO A 219 1.00 -4.94 15.32
CA PRO A 219 1.04 -3.75 16.16
C PRO A 219 1.91 -3.99 17.40
N GLU A 220 2.59 -2.94 17.89
CA GLU A 220 3.38 -3.07 19.11
C GLU A 220 2.45 -3.16 20.32
N MET A 221 2.46 -4.30 21.01
CA MET A 221 1.60 -4.58 22.16
C MET A 221 2.31 -4.30 23.48
N ASN A 222 3.65 -4.35 23.50
CA ASN A 222 4.46 -4.19 24.70
C ASN A 222 5.60 -3.20 24.45
N MET A 223 5.78 -2.20 25.31
CA MET A 223 6.86 -1.21 25.15
C MET A 223 8.29 -1.77 25.24
N VAL A 224 8.46 -3.06 25.56
CA VAL A 224 9.73 -3.62 26.05
C VAL A 224 10.40 -4.60 25.07
N GLY A 225 9.74 -4.99 23.97
CA GLY A 225 10.30 -5.94 23.01
C GLY A 225 11.12 -5.28 21.91
N ASP A 226 12.36 -5.71 21.70
CA ASP A 226 13.13 -5.37 20.50
C ASP A 226 12.56 -6.18 19.31
N PHE A 227 12.14 -5.49 18.24
CA PHE A 227 11.73 -6.11 16.98
C PHE A 227 12.76 -7.13 16.50
N THR A 228 14.05 -6.80 16.66
CA THR A 228 15.18 -7.62 16.25
C THR A 228 15.19 -8.97 16.96
N GLU A 229 14.98 -8.96 18.28
CA GLU A 229 14.94 -10.18 19.10
C GLU A 229 13.74 -11.06 18.72
N ARG A 230 12.55 -10.47 18.54
CA ARG A 230 11.35 -11.21 18.11
C ARG A 230 11.53 -11.82 16.72
N PHE A 231 12.08 -11.05 15.80
CA PHE A 231 12.33 -11.49 14.43
C PHE A 231 13.31 -12.68 14.42
N TYR A 232 14.50 -12.53 15.02
CA TYR A 232 15.48 -13.62 15.06
C TYR A 232 14.98 -14.85 15.80
N GLY A 233 14.26 -14.69 16.91
CA GLY A 233 13.65 -15.81 17.62
C GLY A 233 12.68 -16.63 16.75
N ARG A 234 11.94 -15.97 15.84
CA ARG A 234 11.12 -16.69 14.85
C ARG A 234 11.92 -17.31 13.72
N VAL A 235 12.96 -16.63 13.26
CA VAL A 235 13.85 -17.15 12.20
C VAL A 235 14.52 -18.44 12.66
N ASP A 236 14.95 -18.52 13.92
CA ASP A 236 15.52 -19.73 14.50
C ASP A 236 14.51 -20.89 14.55
N GLY A 237 13.21 -20.57 14.66
CA GLY A 237 12.10 -21.54 14.65
C GLY A 237 11.51 -21.82 13.27
N LEU A 238 12.05 -21.28 12.17
CA LEU A 238 11.42 -21.32 10.85
C LEU A 238 11.13 -22.76 10.36
N ASN A 239 12.09 -23.67 10.52
CA ASN A 239 11.95 -25.08 10.13
C ASN A 239 10.87 -25.82 10.95
N THR A 240 10.64 -25.36 12.18
CA THR A 240 9.64 -25.92 13.08
C THR A 240 8.23 -25.53 12.64
N ILE A 241 8.03 -24.34 12.05
CA ILE A 241 6.71 -23.84 11.62
C ILE A 241 6.03 -24.81 10.65
N LEU A 242 6.73 -25.29 9.62
CA LEU A 242 6.15 -26.21 8.64
C LEU A 242 5.96 -27.62 9.20
N THR A 243 6.79 -28.01 10.17
CA THR A 243 6.70 -29.34 10.82
C THR A 243 5.51 -29.40 11.78
N GLU A 244 5.33 -28.37 12.62
CA GLU A 244 4.25 -28.31 13.61
C GLU A 244 2.91 -27.90 13.00
N LYS A 245 2.94 -27.05 11.97
CA LYS A 245 1.76 -26.58 11.24
C LYS A 245 1.93 -26.83 9.73
N PRO A 246 1.76 -28.08 9.27
CA PRO A 246 1.76 -28.38 7.84
C PRO A 246 0.68 -27.56 7.10
N THR A 247 1.02 -27.05 5.90
CA THR A 247 0.14 -26.13 5.15
C THR A 247 -1.26 -26.70 4.90
N ASN A 248 -1.38 -28.00 4.64
CA ASN A 248 -2.69 -28.65 4.44
C ASN A 248 -3.56 -28.59 5.70
N ILE A 249 -2.97 -28.72 6.89
CA ILE A 249 -3.68 -28.62 8.17
C ILE A 249 -4.10 -27.16 8.42
N VAL A 250 -3.20 -26.19 8.21
CA VAL A 250 -3.54 -24.76 8.33
C VAL A 250 -4.68 -24.41 7.38
N LYS A 251 -4.65 -24.90 6.13
CA LYS A 251 -5.72 -24.72 5.16
C LYS A 251 -7.05 -25.32 5.64
N GLU A 252 -7.05 -26.56 6.15
CA GLU A 252 -8.27 -27.22 6.63
C GLU A 252 -8.92 -26.45 7.79
N VAL A 253 -8.11 -25.99 8.75
CA VAL A 253 -8.56 -25.17 9.89
C VAL A 253 -9.06 -23.80 9.40
N ALA A 254 -8.34 -23.17 8.47
CA ALA A 254 -8.77 -21.93 7.83
C ALA A 254 -10.10 -22.11 7.11
N ASP A 255 -10.30 -23.22 6.39
CA ASP A 255 -11.56 -23.56 5.71
C ASP A 255 -12.71 -23.74 6.71
N GLY A 256 -12.42 -24.33 7.87
CA GLY A 256 -13.33 -24.46 9.01
C GLY A 256 -13.80 -23.14 9.65
N GLY A 257 -13.21 -22.00 9.28
CA GLY A 257 -13.66 -20.66 9.72
C GLY A 257 -12.75 -19.98 10.74
N ASP A 258 -11.68 -20.64 11.17
CA ASP A 258 -10.71 -20.06 12.11
C ASP A 258 -9.98 -18.86 11.48
N ALA A 259 -10.00 -17.73 12.19
CA ALA A 259 -9.50 -16.47 11.67
C ALA A 259 -7.97 -16.42 11.60
N ASP A 260 -7.29 -17.00 12.59
CA ASP A 260 -5.83 -17.02 12.70
C ASP A 260 -5.23 -17.92 11.62
N ALA A 261 -5.79 -19.11 11.41
CA ALA A 261 -5.41 -20.02 10.34
C ALA A 261 -5.70 -19.43 8.96
N ALA A 262 -6.81 -18.69 8.80
CA ALA A 262 -7.08 -17.96 7.56
C ALA A 262 -6.02 -16.89 7.28
N TYR A 263 -5.62 -16.10 8.29
CA TYR A 263 -4.52 -15.15 8.11
C TYR A 263 -3.21 -15.88 7.77
N GLU A 264 -2.84 -16.89 8.56
CA GLU A 264 -1.59 -17.65 8.38
C GLU A 264 -1.51 -18.27 6.98
N TYR A 265 -2.57 -18.93 6.51
CA TYR A 265 -2.62 -19.51 5.17
C TYR A 265 -2.60 -18.43 4.08
N GLY A 266 -3.28 -17.30 4.30
CA GLY A 266 -3.24 -16.16 3.39
C GLY A 266 -1.81 -15.62 3.18
N VAL A 267 -1.03 -15.47 4.25
CA VAL A 267 0.38 -15.03 4.15
C VAL A 267 1.24 -16.11 3.48
N ARG A 268 1.04 -17.40 3.78
CA ARG A 268 1.77 -18.49 3.10
C ARG A 268 1.54 -18.46 1.59
N LEU A 269 0.29 -18.29 1.14
CA LEU A 269 -0.05 -18.16 -0.29
C LEU A 269 0.57 -16.92 -0.93
N LEU A 270 0.69 -15.81 -0.19
CA LEU A 270 1.28 -14.56 -0.68
C LEU A 270 2.80 -14.67 -0.91
N TYR A 271 3.49 -15.58 -0.24
CA TYR A 271 4.95 -15.75 -0.41
C TYR A 271 5.35 -17.12 -0.94
N GLY A 272 4.41 -18.05 -1.13
CA GLY A 272 4.73 -19.44 -1.49
C GLY A 272 5.42 -20.23 -0.37
N PHE A 273 5.28 -19.84 0.90
CA PHE A 273 5.94 -20.53 2.01
C PHE A 273 5.21 -21.85 2.36
N GLY A 274 5.81 -22.98 1.99
CA GLY A 274 5.24 -24.31 2.17
C GLY A 274 3.99 -24.57 1.31
N CYS A 275 3.74 -23.76 0.28
CA CYS A 275 2.66 -23.97 -0.71
C CYS A 275 2.96 -23.25 -2.01
N LYS A 276 2.18 -23.53 -3.06
CA LYS A 276 2.25 -22.75 -4.30
C LYS A 276 1.79 -21.31 -4.02
N TYR A 277 2.55 -20.33 -4.52
CA TYR A 277 2.14 -18.93 -4.52
C TYR A 277 0.79 -18.75 -5.24
N ASP A 278 -0.15 -18.06 -4.60
CA ASP A 278 -1.45 -17.74 -5.18
C ASP A 278 -1.96 -16.42 -4.59
N ARG A 279 -1.69 -15.33 -5.31
CA ARG A 279 -2.04 -13.96 -4.91
C ARG A 279 -3.53 -13.75 -4.68
N VAL A 280 -4.37 -14.31 -5.56
CA VAL A 280 -5.82 -14.11 -5.52
C VAL A 280 -6.41 -14.89 -4.34
N LEU A 281 -5.97 -16.13 -4.15
CA LEU A 281 -6.40 -16.94 -3.03
C LEU A 281 -5.88 -16.39 -1.69
N ALA A 282 -4.65 -15.85 -1.65
CA ALA A 282 -4.10 -15.16 -0.48
C ALA A 282 -5.03 -14.05 -0.01
N ARG A 283 -5.42 -13.15 -0.92
CA ARG A 283 -6.38 -12.06 -0.63
C ARG A 283 -7.68 -12.61 -0.06
N LYS A 284 -8.24 -13.67 -0.66
CA LYS A 284 -9.50 -14.28 -0.19
C LYS A 284 -9.40 -14.73 1.27
N TYR A 285 -8.31 -15.39 1.68
CA TYR A 285 -8.13 -15.82 3.06
C TYR A 285 -7.82 -14.66 4.02
N LEU A 286 -7.09 -13.63 3.58
CA LEU A 286 -6.90 -12.41 4.37
C LEU A 286 -8.23 -11.68 4.62
N ILE A 287 -9.10 -11.58 3.60
CA ILE A 287 -10.47 -11.07 3.74
C ILE A 287 -11.27 -11.96 4.71
N LYS A 288 -11.19 -13.29 4.57
CA LYS A 288 -11.84 -14.23 5.50
C LYS A 288 -11.43 -13.97 6.95
N SER A 289 -10.16 -13.70 7.21
CA SER A 289 -9.65 -13.37 8.54
C SER A 289 -10.27 -12.07 9.09
N ILE A 290 -10.24 -10.96 8.34
CA ILE A 290 -10.81 -9.69 8.81
C ILE A 290 -12.34 -9.71 8.97
N SER A 291 -13.03 -10.50 8.15
CA SER A 291 -14.50 -10.64 8.20
C SER A 291 -14.96 -11.58 9.31
N SER A 292 -14.07 -12.35 9.93
CA SER A 292 -14.45 -13.22 11.04
C SER A 292 -14.88 -12.38 12.26
N PRO A 293 -16.04 -12.70 12.86
CA PRO A 293 -16.46 -12.06 14.11
C PRO A 293 -15.54 -12.42 15.29
N GLU A 294 -14.85 -13.56 15.21
CA GLU A 294 -13.93 -14.06 16.26
C GLU A 294 -12.52 -13.46 16.16
N ALA A 295 -12.19 -12.82 15.03
CA ALA A 295 -10.88 -12.20 14.84
C ALA A 295 -10.64 -11.06 15.83
N SER A 296 -9.54 -11.13 16.56
CA SER A 296 -9.09 -10.08 17.47
C SER A 296 -8.74 -8.80 16.70
N ASN A 297 -8.74 -7.66 17.40
CA ASN A 297 -8.31 -6.40 16.78
C ASN A 297 -6.85 -6.44 16.33
N GLU A 298 -5.98 -7.18 17.02
CA GLU A 298 -4.59 -7.39 16.61
C GLU A 298 -4.54 -8.15 15.28
N LEU A 299 -5.27 -9.26 15.18
CA LEU A 299 -5.31 -10.07 13.96
C LEU A 299 -5.90 -9.28 12.78
N LYS A 300 -6.98 -8.53 13.01
CA LYS A 300 -7.55 -7.62 12.01
C LYS A 300 -6.54 -6.57 11.58
N CYS A 301 -5.81 -5.97 12.51
CA CYS A 301 -4.73 -5.01 12.23
C CYS A 301 -3.67 -5.64 11.32
N MET A 302 -3.21 -6.84 11.65
CA MET A 302 -2.22 -7.58 10.85
C MET A 302 -2.72 -7.92 9.45
N ALA A 303 -3.95 -8.41 9.32
CA ALA A 303 -4.56 -8.78 8.05
C ALA A 303 -4.82 -7.55 7.16
N HIS A 304 -5.30 -6.44 7.73
CA HIS A 304 -5.39 -5.16 7.00
C HIS A 304 -4.00 -4.66 6.58
N GLY A 305 -2.98 -4.76 7.43
CA GLY A 305 -1.60 -4.37 7.08
C GLY A 305 -1.04 -5.18 5.91
N THR A 306 -1.28 -6.50 5.92
CA THR A 306 -0.88 -7.39 4.83
C THR A 306 -1.67 -7.11 3.55
N LEU A 307 -2.97 -6.80 3.65
CA LEU A 307 -3.76 -6.39 2.49
C LEU A 307 -3.29 -5.06 1.89
N ALA A 308 -2.94 -4.06 2.73
CA ALA A 308 -2.38 -2.80 2.25
C ALA A 308 -1.11 -3.03 1.42
N GLU A 309 -0.20 -3.89 1.91
CA GLU A 309 0.99 -4.28 1.16
C GLU A 309 0.66 -5.10 -0.08
N TRP A 310 -0.32 -6.01 -0.01
CA TRP A 310 -0.83 -6.75 -1.16
C TRP A 310 -1.24 -5.81 -2.29
N TYR A 311 -2.03 -4.76 -2.00
CA TYR A 311 -2.46 -3.78 -3.02
C TYR A 311 -1.28 -2.95 -3.57
N MET A 312 -0.22 -2.74 -2.77
CA MET A 312 0.97 -1.98 -3.16
C MET A 312 2.02 -2.82 -3.91
N SER A 313 2.09 -4.13 -3.70
CA SER A 313 3.15 -5.01 -4.20
C SER A 313 2.92 -5.55 -5.62
N GLY A 314 1.71 -5.41 -6.16
CA GLY A 314 1.35 -5.96 -7.48
C GLY A 314 1.87 -5.16 -8.68
N HIS A 315 2.49 -4.00 -8.45
CA HIS A 315 2.80 -3.05 -9.52
C HIS A 315 4.14 -2.35 -9.28
N HIS A 316 5.05 -2.47 -10.25
CA HIS A 316 6.22 -1.60 -10.30
C HIS A 316 5.73 -0.17 -10.47
N ILE A 317 6.07 0.72 -9.52
CA ILE A 317 5.76 2.15 -9.53
C ILE A 317 6.64 2.87 -10.59
N ASP A 318 6.95 2.19 -11.69
CA ASP A 318 7.70 2.76 -12.79
C ASP A 318 6.69 3.41 -13.74
N THR A 319 6.37 4.66 -13.38
CA THR A 319 6.03 5.80 -14.25
C THR A 319 4.59 6.10 -14.66
N ASP A 320 3.58 5.23 -14.51
CA ASP A 320 2.22 5.55 -15.01
C ASP A 320 1.13 5.59 -13.93
N TRP A 321 1.04 6.73 -13.22
CA TRP A 321 0.17 6.96 -12.06
C TRP A 321 -1.33 6.72 -12.33
N GLU A 322 -1.78 6.85 -13.58
CA GLU A 322 -3.18 6.70 -13.98
C GLU A 322 -3.73 5.28 -13.76
N LEU A 323 -2.87 4.26 -13.79
CA LEU A 323 -3.27 2.85 -13.65
C LEU A 323 -3.47 2.39 -12.19
N PHE A 324 -3.15 3.24 -11.22
CA PHE A 324 -3.01 2.87 -9.80
C PHE A 324 -4.14 3.31 -8.88
N SER A 325 -5.06 4.16 -9.35
CA SER A 325 -5.99 4.86 -8.46
C SER A 325 -6.79 3.92 -7.55
N ARG A 326 -7.44 2.86 -8.09
CA ARG A 326 -8.23 1.93 -7.26
C ARG A 326 -7.40 1.09 -6.28
N TYR A 327 -6.18 0.68 -6.66
CA TYR A 327 -5.30 -0.11 -5.78
C TYR A 327 -4.75 0.78 -4.66
N ILE A 328 -4.31 2.00 -4.97
CA ILE A 328 -3.86 2.98 -3.98
C ILE A 328 -5.01 3.31 -3.02
N LEU A 329 -6.21 3.55 -3.52
CA LEU A 329 -7.38 3.87 -2.69
C LEU A 329 -7.80 2.68 -1.80
N ALA A 330 -7.73 1.44 -2.30
CA ALA A 330 -7.93 0.25 -1.49
C ALA A 330 -6.82 0.08 -0.43
N ALA A 331 -5.55 0.24 -0.81
CA ALA A 331 -4.42 0.23 0.11
C ALA A 331 -4.57 1.29 1.20
N ALA A 332 -5.03 2.49 0.84
CA ALA A 332 -5.28 3.59 1.75
C ALA A 332 -6.40 3.25 2.76
N HIS A 333 -7.49 2.63 2.29
CA HIS A 333 -8.55 2.11 3.18
C HIS A 333 -7.96 1.11 4.20
N HIS A 334 -7.25 0.09 3.72
CA HIS A 334 -6.66 -0.91 4.61
C HIS A 334 -5.66 -0.29 5.59
N THR A 335 -4.85 0.67 5.13
CA THR A 335 -3.92 1.42 6.00
C THR A 335 -4.65 2.27 7.03
N ASN A 336 -5.77 2.90 6.65
CA ASN A 336 -6.64 3.65 7.56
C ASN A 336 -7.25 2.74 8.63
N MET A 337 -7.63 1.52 8.26
CA MET A 337 -8.09 0.49 9.20
C MET A 337 -6.98 0.00 10.13
N VAL A 338 -5.75 -0.19 9.64
CA VAL A 338 -4.57 -0.44 10.51
C VAL A 338 -4.43 0.68 11.52
N ALA A 339 -4.45 1.94 11.06
CA ALA A 339 -4.30 3.12 11.89
C ALA A 339 -5.41 3.26 12.96
N LEU A 340 -6.63 2.82 12.65
CA LEU A 340 -7.73 2.77 13.60
C LEU A 340 -7.54 1.63 14.62
N LEU A 341 -7.26 0.42 14.16
CA LEU A 341 -7.19 -0.79 14.99
C LEU A 341 -5.97 -0.79 15.92
N TYR A 342 -4.80 -0.33 15.47
CA TYR A 342 -3.60 -0.33 16.33
C TYR A 342 -3.80 0.55 17.57
N ARG A 343 -4.50 1.68 17.45
CA ARG A 343 -4.82 2.56 18.61
C ARG A 343 -5.68 1.88 19.67
N LEU A 344 -6.40 0.81 19.31
CA LEU A 344 -7.22 0.04 20.24
C LEU A 344 -6.44 -1.04 20.99
N VAL A 345 -5.28 -1.45 20.47
CA VAL A 345 -4.51 -2.61 20.99
C VAL A 345 -3.12 -2.23 21.51
N SER A 346 -2.49 -1.21 20.94
CA SER A 346 -1.17 -0.72 21.32
C SER A 346 -1.23 0.29 22.48
N PRO A 347 -0.20 0.35 23.34
CA PRO A 347 -0.14 1.33 24.41
C PRO A 347 -0.02 2.77 23.85
N PRO A 348 -0.50 3.78 24.58
CA PRO A 348 -0.35 5.18 24.17
C PRO A 348 1.12 5.54 23.90
N GLY A 349 1.38 6.19 22.76
CA GLY A 349 2.74 6.55 22.34
C GLY A 349 3.52 5.44 21.63
N ALA A 350 2.93 4.25 21.44
CA ALA A 350 3.50 3.26 20.53
C ALA A 350 3.56 3.82 19.10
N PRO A 351 4.66 3.58 18.35
CA PRO A 351 4.75 4.02 16.96
C PRO A 351 3.69 3.31 16.10
N PRO A 352 3.21 3.94 15.01
CA PRO A 352 2.33 3.29 14.06
C PRO A 352 2.98 2.04 13.45
N PRO A 353 2.20 0.99 13.11
CA PRO A 353 2.73 -0.20 12.44
C PRO A 353 3.39 0.13 11.10
N PHE A 354 4.34 -0.72 10.67
CA PHE A 354 5.12 -0.52 9.45
C PHE A 354 4.27 -0.25 8.20
N PRO A 355 3.13 -0.94 7.95
CA PRO A 355 2.26 -0.63 6.80
C PRO A 355 1.80 0.83 6.73
N VAL A 356 1.51 1.47 7.88
CA VAL A 356 1.12 2.89 7.93
C VAL A 356 2.28 3.79 7.55
N LEU A 357 3.47 3.52 8.11
CA LEU A 357 4.66 4.31 7.82
C LEU A 357 5.11 4.15 6.38
N SER A 358 5.15 2.91 5.89
CA SER A 358 5.55 2.60 4.51
C SER A 358 4.59 3.24 3.50
N PHE A 359 3.28 3.15 3.73
CA PHE A 359 2.28 3.79 2.89
C PHE A 359 2.42 5.32 2.94
N GLY A 360 2.61 5.90 4.13
CA GLY A 360 2.77 7.35 4.26
C GLY A 360 3.98 7.90 3.52
N THR A 361 5.14 7.24 3.64
CA THR A 361 6.35 7.63 2.89
C THR A 361 6.21 7.40 1.39
N LYS A 362 5.61 6.28 0.94
CA LYS A 362 5.51 5.96 -0.50
C LYS A 362 4.38 6.67 -1.22
N VAL A 363 3.33 7.04 -0.50
CA VAL A 363 2.09 7.56 -1.08
C VAL A 363 1.76 8.93 -0.50
N PHE A 364 1.48 9.06 0.80
CA PHE A 364 1.03 10.36 1.33
C PHE A 364 2.02 11.50 1.11
N GLN A 365 3.32 11.23 1.22
CA GLN A 365 4.38 12.21 0.99
C GLN A 365 4.32 12.86 -0.40
N TYR A 366 3.86 12.13 -1.42
CA TYR A 366 3.85 12.59 -2.80
C TYR A 366 2.45 12.94 -3.30
N CYS A 367 1.43 12.20 -2.85
CA CYS A 367 0.09 12.29 -3.42
C CYS A 367 -0.78 13.34 -2.76
N VAL A 368 -0.61 13.61 -1.46
CA VAL A 368 -1.56 14.47 -0.73
C VAL A 368 -1.54 15.93 -1.22
N SER A 369 -0.43 16.38 -1.82
CA SER A 369 -0.37 17.70 -2.44
C SER A 369 -1.24 17.82 -3.69
N GLU A 370 -1.39 16.74 -4.46
CA GLU A 370 -2.17 16.70 -5.69
C GLU A 370 -3.61 16.18 -5.45
N HIS A 371 -3.76 15.31 -4.45
CA HIS A 371 -4.99 14.62 -4.06
C HIS A 371 -5.27 14.82 -2.56
N PRO A 372 -5.63 16.04 -2.11
CA PRO A 372 -5.86 16.32 -0.70
C PRO A 372 -7.08 15.59 -0.12
N GLU A 373 -7.97 15.06 -0.95
CA GLU A 373 -9.07 14.19 -0.52
C GLU A 373 -8.57 12.91 0.16
N MET A 374 -7.34 12.45 -0.15
CA MET A 374 -6.76 11.28 0.51
C MET A 374 -6.56 11.50 2.01
N ALA A 375 -6.05 12.67 2.41
CA ALA A 375 -5.88 13.01 3.83
C ALA A 375 -7.24 13.11 4.55
N TYR A 376 -8.29 13.49 3.82
CA TYR A 376 -9.65 13.56 4.36
C TYR A 376 -10.29 12.19 4.54
N PHE A 377 -10.32 11.33 3.51
CA PHE A 377 -10.93 10.01 3.60
C PHE A 377 -10.14 9.06 4.50
N PHE A 378 -8.81 9.13 4.46
CA PHE A 378 -7.92 8.22 5.19
C PHE A 378 -7.27 8.91 6.40
N ALA A 379 -8.07 9.72 7.11
CA ALA A 379 -7.60 10.61 8.16
C ALA A 379 -6.85 9.92 9.31
N ASN A 380 -7.20 8.67 9.66
CA ASN A 380 -6.49 7.96 10.73
C ASN A 380 -5.05 7.61 10.30
N ALA A 381 -4.89 7.09 9.08
CA ALA A 381 -3.58 6.76 8.54
C ALA A 381 -2.74 8.01 8.31
N TYR A 382 -3.32 9.04 7.67
CA TYR A 382 -2.63 10.29 7.40
C TYR A 382 -2.13 10.93 8.69
N LYS A 383 -2.99 11.06 9.70
CA LYS A 383 -2.61 11.62 11.01
C LYS A 383 -1.53 10.79 11.71
N ALA A 384 -1.66 9.46 11.72
CA ALA A 384 -0.66 8.60 12.35
C ALA A 384 0.73 8.74 11.70
N TRP A 385 0.77 8.88 10.37
CA TRP A 385 2.00 9.15 9.64
C TRP A 385 2.54 10.56 9.92
N GLU A 386 1.70 11.59 9.90
CA GLU A 386 2.09 12.98 10.18
C GLU A 386 2.64 13.15 11.60
N ASP A 387 1.96 12.57 12.60
CA ASP A 387 2.42 12.56 13.99
C ASP A 387 3.83 11.93 14.09
N ARG A 388 4.06 10.81 13.38
CA ARG A 388 5.36 10.14 13.36
C ARG A 388 6.44 10.96 12.65
N GLU A 389 6.13 11.61 11.54
CA GLU A 389 7.07 12.50 10.85
C GLU A 389 7.44 13.69 11.73
N ALA A 390 6.48 14.26 12.46
CA ALA A 390 6.74 15.33 13.43
C ALA A 390 7.67 14.88 14.56
N GLU A 391 7.46 13.68 15.11
CA GLU A 391 8.37 13.08 16.11
C GLU A 391 9.78 12.89 15.55
N LEU A 392 9.90 12.28 14.37
CA LEU A 392 11.19 12.05 13.72
C LEU A 392 11.93 13.36 13.43
N ASN A 393 11.21 14.42 13.05
CA ASN A 393 11.79 15.75 12.87
C ASN A 393 12.33 16.32 14.18
N ILE A 394 11.59 16.20 15.29
CA ILE A 394 12.05 16.62 16.62
C ILE A 394 13.29 15.82 17.04
N GLU A 395 13.31 14.51 16.81
CA GLU A 395 14.47 13.64 17.09
C GLU A 395 15.69 14.05 16.26
N ARG A 396 15.51 14.30 14.96
CA ARG A 396 16.55 14.80 14.04
C ARG A 396 17.10 16.13 14.54
N THR A 397 16.27 17.10 14.89
CA THR A 397 16.71 18.40 15.45
C THR A 397 17.47 18.22 16.76
N ARG A 398 16.97 17.43 17.71
CA ARG A 398 17.67 17.13 18.98
C ARG A 398 19.01 16.45 18.75
N MET A 399 19.10 15.55 17.78
CA MET A 399 20.34 14.88 17.41
C MET A 399 21.33 15.89 16.81
N MET A 400 20.88 16.77 15.91
CA MET A 400 21.70 17.85 15.35
C MET A 400 22.23 18.79 16.43
N GLU A 401 21.40 19.19 17.40
CA GLU A 401 21.84 20.02 18.53
C GLU A 401 22.89 19.31 19.40
N LYS A 402 22.68 18.02 19.71
CA LYS A 402 23.65 17.20 20.45
C LYS A 402 24.98 17.09 19.70
N LYS A 403 24.93 16.97 18.37
CA LYS A 403 26.10 16.94 17.48
C LYS A 403 26.83 18.28 17.48
N MET A 404 26.10 19.40 17.35
CA MET A 404 26.67 20.75 17.40
C MET A 404 27.31 21.08 18.75
N LYS A 405 26.71 20.64 19.87
CA LYS A 405 27.26 20.84 21.22
C LYS A 405 28.55 20.05 21.46
N ASN A 406 28.73 18.90 20.80
CA ASN A 406 29.87 17.99 21.01
C ASN A 406 30.45 17.50 19.67
N GLN A 407 30.85 18.41 18.78
CA GLN A 407 31.35 18.06 17.44
C GLN A 407 32.52 17.06 17.47
N SER A 408 33.41 17.18 18.46
CA SER A 408 34.56 16.30 18.71
C SER A 408 34.19 14.84 18.95
N ARG A 409 32.93 14.55 19.32
CA ARG A 409 32.42 13.20 19.55
C ARG A 409 31.98 12.49 18.27
N TYR A 410 31.54 13.24 17.27
CA TYR A 410 30.94 12.70 16.04
C TYR A 410 31.84 12.81 14.82
N ARG A 411 33.02 13.42 14.97
CA ARG A 411 33.98 13.67 13.90
C ARG A 411 35.35 13.17 14.28
N CYS A 412 36.06 12.59 13.32
CA CYS A 412 37.46 12.21 13.50
C CYS A 412 38.31 13.47 13.69
N ALA A 413 39.06 13.52 14.78
CA ALA A 413 39.91 14.66 15.12
C ALA A 413 41.22 14.72 14.34
N ALA A 414 41.60 13.63 13.64
CA ALA A 414 42.80 13.63 12.82
C ALA A 414 42.64 14.59 11.64
N ASP A 415 43.62 15.48 11.49
CA ASP A 415 43.63 16.49 10.44
C ASP A 415 43.54 15.84 9.04
N GLY A 416 42.72 16.43 8.18
CA GLY A 416 42.43 15.90 6.84
C GLY A 416 41.65 14.58 6.78
N CYS A 417 41.23 13.97 7.91
CA CYS A 417 40.48 12.72 7.86
C CYS A 417 39.05 12.90 7.35
N GLY A 418 38.34 13.92 7.83
CA GLY A 418 36.98 14.26 7.39
C GLY A 418 35.87 13.26 7.75
N ILE A 419 36.18 12.12 8.39
CA ILE A 419 35.17 11.12 8.74
C ILE A 419 34.23 11.66 9.82
N GLU A 420 32.94 11.53 9.54
CA GLU A 420 31.82 11.90 10.41
C GLU A 420 30.94 10.67 10.64
N THR A 421 30.34 10.59 11.83
CA THR A 421 29.49 9.48 12.26
C THR A 421 28.26 10.04 12.93
N ASP A 422 27.13 9.39 12.77
CA ASP A 422 25.89 9.82 13.38
C ASP A 422 25.81 9.43 14.87
N THR A 423 26.49 8.35 15.27
CA THR A 423 26.62 7.91 16.66
C THR A 423 28.05 8.04 17.16
N GLY A 424 28.21 8.69 18.32
CA GLY A 424 29.53 8.86 18.96
C GLY A 424 30.16 7.57 19.48
N LYS A 425 29.54 6.40 19.27
CA LYS A 425 30.10 5.08 19.62
C LYS A 425 30.96 4.49 18.49
N MET A 426 30.79 4.99 17.26
CA MET A 426 31.53 4.50 16.09
C MET A 426 32.98 5.00 16.02
N LEU A 427 33.32 6.01 16.83
CA LEU A 427 34.66 6.56 16.92
C LEU A 427 35.31 6.20 18.26
N SER A 428 36.58 5.82 18.21
CA SER A 428 37.41 5.57 19.39
C SER A 428 37.81 6.89 20.03
N GLN A 429 37.54 7.07 21.33
CA GLN A 429 37.93 8.28 22.05
C GLN A 429 39.37 8.19 22.59
N CYS A 430 40.00 9.35 22.80
CA CYS A 430 41.29 9.41 23.50
C CYS A 430 41.19 8.82 24.91
N GLY A 431 42.09 7.87 25.24
CA GLY A 431 42.14 7.21 26.55
C GLY A 431 42.74 8.05 27.69
N GLY A 432 43.12 9.31 27.42
CA GLY A 432 43.74 10.18 28.41
C GLY A 432 42.76 10.92 29.33
N LYS A 433 43.32 11.80 30.17
CA LYS A 433 42.59 12.54 31.22
C LYS A 433 42.00 13.88 30.76
N CYS A 434 41.90 14.13 29.46
CA CYS A 434 41.23 15.31 28.95
C CYS A 434 39.73 15.32 29.29
N ASP A 435 39.18 16.52 29.42
CA ASP A 435 37.76 16.74 29.73
C ASP A 435 36.87 16.11 28.63
N MET A 436 35.72 15.56 29.03
CA MET A 436 34.86 14.77 28.13
C MET A 436 34.30 15.55 26.93
N ASP A 437 34.05 16.85 27.09
CA ASP A 437 33.60 17.78 26.05
C ASP A 437 34.71 18.11 25.03
N LYS A 438 35.97 18.02 25.46
CA LYS A 438 37.16 18.33 24.63
C LYS A 438 37.88 17.08 24.15
N LYS A 439 37.41 15.90 24.54
CA LYS A 439 38.04 14.62 24.24
C LYS A 439 37.89 14.30 22.74
N PRO A 440 38.99 14.23 21.97
CA PRO A 440 38.92 13.92 20.56
C PRO A 440 38.50 12.47 20.33
N SER A 441 37.83 12.25 19.20
CA SER A 441 37.41 10.92 18.73
C SER A 441 38.08 10.60 17.39
N TYR A 442 38.31 9.33 17.12
CA TYR A 442 39.10 8.87 15.99
C TYR A 442 38.43 7.68 15.32
N CYS A 443 38.41 7.65 13.99
CA CYS A 443 37.90 6.50 13.24
C CYS A 443 38.86 5.30 13.25
N SER A 444 40.13 5.51 13.62
CA SER A 444 41.13 4.43 13.68
C SER A 444 42.30 4.78 14.60
N LYS A 445 43.12 3.78 14.96
CA LYS A 445 44.33 3.97 15.78
C LYS A 445 45.40 4.80 15.05
N GLU A 446 45.45 4.72 13.73
CA GLU A 446 46.35 5.49 12.88
C GLU A 446 46.02 6.97 12.97
N CYS A 447 44.72 7.32 12.85
CA CYS A 447 44.24 8.69 13.06
C CYS A 447 44.56 9.21 14.47
N GLN A 448 44.38 8.37 15.50
CA GLN A 448 44.74 8.74 16.87
C GLN A 448 46.24 9.03 17.02
N LYS A 449 47.11 8.18 16.47
CA LYS A 449 48.56 8.38 16.50
C LYS A 449 48.99 9.62 15.72
N ALA A 450 48.34 9.89 14.59
CA ALA A 450 48.60 11.07 13.77
C ALA A 450 48.29 12.37 14.54
N ASP A 451 47.13 12.44 15.21
CA ASP A 451 46.71 13.59 16.01
C ASP A 451 47.44 13.70 17.36
N TRP A 452 47.99 12.60 17.90
CA TRP A 452 48.58 12.57 19.24
C TRP A 452 49.65 13.65 19.47
N LYS A 453 50.46 13.99 18.47
CA LYS A 453 51.48 15.05 18.59
C LYS A 453 50.84 16.41 18.91
N THR A 454 49.69 16.69 18.31
CA THR A 454 48.92 17.91 18.49
C THR A 454 48.08 17.87 19.77
N HIS A 455 47.46 16.73 20.08
CA HIS A 455 46.58 16.59 21.25
C HIS A 455 47.32 16.42 22.58
N LYS A 456 48.50 15.80 22.60
CA LYS A 456 49.24 15.46 23.83
C LYS A 456 49.39 16.64 24.83
N PRO A 457 49.73 17.88 24.41
CA PRO A 457 49.82 19.02 25.33
C PRO A 457 48.49 19.39 26.04
N PHE A 458 47.37 19.02 25.41
CA PHE A 458 46.01 19.28 25.86
C PHE A 458 45.35 18.07 26.52
N CYS A 459 46.04 16.93 26.59
CA CYS A 459 45.53 15.68 27.16
C CYS A 459 45.59 15.68 28.70
N LYS A 460 45.02 16.72 29.33
CA LYS A 460 44.98 16.91 30.79
C LYS A 460 43.70 17.66 31.19
N PRO A 461 43.20 17.49 32.43
CA PRO A 461 42.00 18.18 32.89
C PRO A 461 42.15 19.71 32.80
N GLY A 462 41.09 20.40 32.36
CA GLY A 462 41.03 21.86 32.30
C GLY A 462 41.87 22.52 31.19
N ALA A 463 42.58 21.75 30.35
CA ALA A 463 43.27 22.32 29.19
C ALA A 463 42.28 22.90 28.17
N LEU A 464 42.75 23.86 27.36
CA LEU A 464 42.01 24.34 26.19
C LEU A 464 41.87 23.20 25.17
N SER A 465 40.80 23.21 24.37
CA SER A 465 40.58 22.17 23.35
C SER A 465 41.60 22.28 22.22
N SER A 466 42.16 21.15 21.78
CA SER A 466 43.01 21.06 20.59
C SER A 466 42.21 21.01 19.28
N ALA A 467 40.87 21.02 19.36
CA ALA A 467 40.01 20.83 18.19
C ALA A 467 40.12 22.01 17.20
N VAL A 468 40.37 21.68 15.94
CA VAL A 468 40.31 22.60 14.80
C VAL A 468 38.89 23.18 14.74
N LYS A 469 38.77 24.49 14.96
CA LYS A 469 37.48 25.18 14.92
C LYS A 469 37.05 25.37 13.45
N ASN A 470 35.75 25.13 13.19
CA ASN A 470 34.97 25.62 12.05
C ASN A 470 34.98 24.84 10.73
N ALA A 471 35.04 23.50 10.75
CA ALA A 471 34.53 22.77 9.58
C ALA A 471 32.99 22.77 9.61
N PRO A 472 32.31 22.99 8.47
CA PRO A 472 30.86 22.84 8.39
C PRO A 472 30.48 21.40 8.76
N PHE A 473 29.47 21.26 9.62
CA PHE A 473 28.92 19.97 10.01
C PHE A 473 27.81 19.62 9.03
N HIS A 474 27.83 18.42 8.46
CA HIS A 474 26.81 17.97 7.52
C HIS A 474 25.66 17.25 8.24
N SER A 475 24.44 17.36 7.73
CA SER A 475 23.31 16.58 8.27
C SER A 475 23.60 15.08 8.08
N LEU A 476 23.61 14.33 9.19
CA LEU A 476 23.82 12.88 9.16
C LEU A 476 22.53 12.21 9.65
N ASP A 477 21.82 11.55 8.75
CA ASP A 477 20.76 10.59 9.06
C ASP A 477 21.28 9.16 8.79
N GLY A 478 20.87 8.18 9.62
CA GLY A 478 20.85 6.76 9.20
C GLY A 478 21.91 5.79 9.73
N GLY A 479 22.66 6.04 10.81
CA GLY A 479 23.59 5.03 11.36
C GLY A 479 24.91 4.86 10.60
N VAL A 480 25.21 5.75 9.63
CA VAL A 480 26.28 5.53 8.64
C VAL A 480 27.53 6.38 8.90
N ILE A 481 28.67 5.87 8.43
CA ILE A 481 29.92 6.61 8.36
C ILE A 481 29.90 7.45 7.08
N LYS A 482 30.22 8.74 7.20
CA LYS A 482 30.28 9.66 6.06
C LYS A 482 31.66 10.28 5.92
N ILE A 483 32.06 10.56 4.68
CA ILE A 483 33.28 11.29 4.37
C ILE A 483 32.98 12.32 3.25
N PRO A 484 33.34 13.60 3.42
CA PRO A 484 33.24 14.57 2.34
C PRO A 484 34.30 14.26 1.29
N ILE A 485 33.88 14.19 0.03
CA ILE A 485 34.74 13.99 -1.13
C ILE A 485 34.65 15.24 -2.01
N THR A 486 35.76 15.94 -2.15
CA THR A 486 35.89 17.06 -3.10
C THR A 486 36.48 16.52 -4.40
N LEU A 487 35.72 16.67 -5.48
CA LEU A 487 36.10 16.29 -6.84
C LEU A 487 37.05 17.34 -7.45
N PRO A 488 37.78 17.01 -8.55
CA PRO A 488 38.69 17.94 -9.22
C PRO A 488 38.05 19.25 -9.73
N ASP A 489 36.74 19.24 -9.96
CA ASP A 489 35.95 20.41 -10.37
C ASP A 489 35.60 21.35 -9.20
N GLY A 490 35.96 20.97 -7.96
CA GLY A 490 35.66 21.69 -6.73
C GLY A 490 34.31 21.31 -6.09
N THR A 491 33.51 20.48 -6.74
CA THR A 491 32.23 20.00 -6.19
C THR A 491 32.51 19.06 -5.01
N THR A 492 31.87 19.30 -3.88
CA THR A 492 31.98 18.42 -2.70
C THR A 492 30.66 17.71 -2.46
N PHE A 493 30.70 16.38 -2.37
CA PHE A 493 29.55 15.56 -1.96
C PHE A 493 29.93 14.67 -0.77
N LEU A 494 28.94 14.12 -0.07
CA LEU A 494 29.16 13.19 1.04
C LEU A 494 29.04 11.77 0.51
N ALA A 495 30.12 11.00 0.59
CA ALA A 495 30.02 9.55 0.43
C ALA A 495 29.60 8.94 1.77
N GLU A 496 28.61 8.07 1.73
CA GLU A 496 28.02 7.42 2.89
C GLU A 496 28.10 5.91 2.72
N SER A 497 28.34 5.18 3.81
CA SER A 497 28.24 3.73 3.78
C SER A 497 27.87 3.14 5.13
N SER A 498 26.99 2.14 5.09
CA SER A 498 26.66 1.24 6.19
C SER A 498 27.70 0.13 6.36
N ASP A 499 28.27 -0.34 5.25
CA ASP A 499 29.05 -1.59 5.20
C ASP A 499 30.55 -1.36 5.06
N ASN A 500 30.95 -0.21 4.50
CA ASN A 500 32.35 0.13 4.31
C ASN A 500 32.97 0.66 5.60
N ASP A 501 34.13 0.11 5.93
CA ASP A 501 34.92 0.60 7.05
C ASP A 501 35.57 1.97 6.73
N PRO A 502 35.99 2.74 7.76
CA PRO A 502 36.66 4.03 7.59
C PRO A 502 37.83 4.05 6.60
N LYS A 503 38.56 2.95 6.43
CA LYS A 503 39.69 2.86 5.50
C LYS A 503 39.18 2.83 4.06
N THR A 504 38.22 1.97 3.77
CA THR A 504 37.61 1.85 2.43
C THR A 504 37.02 3.19 1.96
N LEU A 505 36.34 3.92 2.85
CA LEU A 505 35.81 5.27 2.54
C LEU A 505 36.92 6.31 2.27
N LYS A 506 38.07 6.23 2.96
CA LYS A 506 39.22 7.10 2.67
C LYS A 506 39.85 6.77 1.32
N GLU A 507 39.99 5.50 0.99
CA GLU A 507 40.50 5.06 -0.31
C GLU A 507 39.58 5.52 -1.45
N LEU A 508 38.26 5.41 -1.26
CA LEU A 508 37.27 5.96 -2.20
C LEU A 508 37.44 7.46 -2.40
N ARG A 509 37.53 8.23 -1.30
CA ARG A 509 37.80 9.68 -1.36
C ARG A 509 39.08 9.99 -2.12
N ASP A 510 40.18 9.33 -1.78
CA ASP A 510 41.50 9.61 -2.36
C ASP A 510 41.56 9.29 -3.86
N ARG A 511 40.79 8.29 -4.33
CA ARG A 511 40.62 7.98 -5.77
C ARG A 511 39.77 9.03 -6.48
N LEU A 512 38.56 9.29 -5.96
CA LEU A 512 37.62 10.22 -6.59
C LEU A 512 38.15 11.66 -6.61
N SER A 513 38.88 12.09 -5.59
CA SER A 513 39.55 13.40 -5.58
C SER A 513 40.66 13.54 -6.64
N LYS A 514 41.14 12.44 -7.22
CA LYS A 514 42.09 12.44 -8.35
C LYS A 514 41.39 12.29 -9.71
N GLY A 515 40.07 12.14 -9.75
CA GLY A 515 39.32 11.84 -10.96
C GLY A 515 39.45 10.40 -11.43
N GLU A 516 39.87 9.47 -10.55
CA GLU A 516 39.86 8.04 -10.83
C GLU A 516 38.43 7.49 -10.68
N GLU A 517 38.08 6.45 -11.44
CA GLU A 517 36.77 5.80 -11.28
C GLU A 517 36.65 5.11 -9.91
N PRO A 518 35.41 4.96 -9.37
CA PRO A 518 35.17 4.18 -8.16
C PRO A 518 35.64 2.72 -8.30
N PHE A 519 35.63 1.96 -7.20
CA PHE A 519 35.95 0.53 -7.26
C PHE A 519 35.04 -0.16 -8.29
N ALA A 520 35.62 -0.97 -9.17
CA ALA A 520 34.82 -1.86 -10.00
C ALA A 520 34.14 -2.86 -9.06
N GLU A 521 32.80 -2.87 -9.07
CA GLU A 521 31.98 -3.78 -8.26
C GLU A 521 32.23 -5.26 -8.61
#